data_AF-A0A844F729-F1
#
_entry.id   AF-A0A844F729-F1
#
_cell.length_a   1.000
_cell.length_b   1.000
_cell.length_c   1.000
_cell.angle_alpha   90.00
_cell.angle_beta   90.00
_cell.angle_gamma   90.00
#
_symmetry.space_group_name_H-M   'P 1'
#
loop_
_entity.id
_entity.type
_entity.pdbx_description
1 polymer ?
#
loop_
_entity_poly.entity_id
_entity_poly.type
_entity_poly.pdbx_seq_one_letter_code
_entity_poly.pdbx_strand_id
1 'polypeptide(L)' 'MKDEKNQKTIDDYDYLSNAASKQDCTGLIPSEPISIEELESYEDLYHFLPPNAKVANIKPEEQSK' A
#
# COMPACT_ATOMS: atom_id res chain seq x y z
N MET A 1 -44.05 -23.43 -10.77
CA MET A 1 -43.93 -22.42 -9.71
C MET A 1 -42.43 -22.23 -9.52
N LYS A 2 -41.86 -21.14 -10.02
CA LYS A 2 -40.44 -20.85 -9.76
C LYS A 2 -40.32 -20.65 -8.25
N ASP A 3 -39.40 -21.34 -7.61
CA ASP A 3 -39.28 -21.35 -6.16
C ASP A 3 -38.97 -19.93 -5.64
N GLU A 4 -40.02 -19.18 -5.29
CA GLU A 4 -39.96 -17.80 -4.80
C GLU A 4 -39.03 -17.67 -3.60
N LYS A 5 -38.90 -18.73 -2.80
CA LYS A 5 -37.93 -18.82 -1.70
C LYS A 5 -36.49 -18.71 -2.18
N ASN A 6 -36.13 -19.43 -3.25
CA ASN A 6 -34.77 -19.36 -3.80
C ASN A 6 -34.50 -17.98 -4.39
N GLN A 7 -35.48 -17.39 -5.06
CA GLN A 7 -35.34 -16.04 -5.61
C GLN A 7 -35.11 -15.01 -4.49
N LYS A 8 -35.92 -15.06 -3.44
CA LYS A 8 -35.76 -14.19 -2.28
C LYS A 8 -34.39 -14.37 -1.61
N THR A 9 -33.92 -15.61 -1.46
CA THR A 9 -32.59 -15.89 -0.92
C THR A 9 -31.47 -15.30 -1.78
N ILE A 10 -31.59 -15.33 -3.11
CA ILE A 10 -30.61 -14.73 -4.01
C ILE A 10 -30.65 -13.20 -3.93
N ASP A 11 -31.85 -12.63 -3.93
CA ASP A 11 -32.06 -11.17 -3.88
C ASP A 11 -31.59 -10.56 -2.54
N ASP A 12 -31.72 -11.30 -1.43
CA ASP A 12 -31.26 -10.91 -0.09
C ASP A 12 -29.74 -11.15 0.10
N TYR A 13 -29.06 -11.86 -0.81
CA TYR A 13 -27.66 -12.25 -0.62
C TYR A 13 -26.68 -11.25 -1.22
N ASP A 14 -26.00 -10.52 -0.34
CA ASP A 14 -25.00 -9.52 -0.71
C ASP A 14 -23.62 -10.13 -1.02
N TYR A 15 -23.56 -10.92 -2.11
CA TYR A 15 -22.35 -11.64 -2.54
C TYR A 15 -21.20 -10.69 -2.92
N LEU A 16 -21.52 -9.50 -3.44
CA LEU A 16 -20.55 -8.57 -4.00
C LEU A 16 -19.97 -7.60 -2.95
N SER A 17 -20.69 -7.27 -1.87
CA SER A 17 -20.13 -6.36 -0.84
C SER A 17 -18.98 -6.96 -0.06
N ASN A 18 -18.93 -8.29 0.08
CA ASN A 18 -17.78 -9.00 0.66
C ASN A 18 -16.72 -9.43 -0.38
N ALA A 19 -17.01 -9.29 -1.67
CA ALA A 19 -16.04 -9.58 -2.75
C ALA A 19 -14.98 -8.49 -2.89
N ALA A 20 -15.26 -7.26 -2.41
CA ALA A 20 -14.27 -6.21 -2.26
C ALA A 20 -13.41 -6.49 -1.02
N SER A 21 -12.37 -7.30 -1.17
CA SER A 21 -11.38 -7.48 -0.11
C SER A 21 -10.75 -6.13 0.22
N LYS A 22 -10.80 -5.72 1.50
CA LYS A 22 -10.02 -4.59 2.05
C LYS A 22 -8.51 -4.82 1.97
N GLN A 23 -8.08 -6.01 1.54
CA GLN A 23 -6.69 -6.38 1.27
C GLN A 23 -6.32 -6.07 -0.17
N ASP A 24 -6.93 -5.04 -0.79
CA ASP A 24 -6.34 -4.41 -1.96
C ASP A 24 -5.05 -3.72 -1.54
N CYS A 25 -4.05 -4.55 -1.23
CA CYS A 25 -2.65 -4.21 -1.15
C CYS A 25 -2.20 -3.96 -2.59
N THR A 26 -2.79 -2.96 -3.26
CA THR A 26 -1.97 -2.16 -4.15
C THR A 26 -0.85 -1.68 -3.25
N GLY A 27 0.27 -2.42 -3.22
CA GLY A 27 1.46 -2.06 -2.49
C GLY A 27 2.01 -0.85 -3.22
N LEU A 28 1.32 0.29 -3.10
CA LEU A 28 1.83 1.57 -3.52
C LEU A 28 3.09 1.70 -2.69
N ILE A 29 4.22 1.47 -3.36
CA ILE A 29 5.52 1.69 -2.80
C ILE A 29 5.46 3.10 -2.22
N PRO A 30 5.82 3.30 -0.94
CA PRO A 30 5.87 4.62 -0.36
C PRO A 30 6.58 5.54 -1.33
N SER A 31 6.02 6.73 -1.53
CA SER A 31 6.68 7.74 -2.37
C SER A 31 8.13 7.86 -1.92
N GLU A 32 9.03 8.02 -2.89
CA GLU A 32 10.43 8.25 -2.57
C GLU A 32 10.55 9.43 -1.60
N PRO A 33 11.44 9.33 -0.59
CA PRO A 33 11.64 10.40 0.37
C PRO A 33 12.03 11.68 -0.36
N ILE A 34 11.37 12.78 0.02
CA ILE A 34 11.48 14.07 -0.68
C ILE A 34 12.69 14.85 -0.14
N SER A 35 13.09 14.56 1.10
CA SER A 35 14.19 15.23 1.78
C SER A 35 15.19 14.26 2.40
N ILE A 36 16.40 14.77 2.67
CA ILE A 36 17.46 14.02 3.37
C ILE A 36 17.03 13.69 4.81
N GLU A 37 16.30 14.59 5.48
CA GLU A 37 15.79 14.38 6.84
C GLU A 37 14.80 13.21 6.91
N GLU A 38 13.89 13.09 5.94
CA GLU A 38 13.00 11.94 5.84
C GLU A 38 13.76 10.63 5.61
N LEU A 39 14.80 10.66 4.76
CA LEU A 39 15.62 9.49 4.47
C LEU A 39 16.44 9.06 5.70
N GLU A 40 16.94 10.01 6.50
CA GLU A 40 17.62 9.75 7.78
C GLU A 40 16.66 9.14 8.80
N SER A 41 15.47 9.72 8.96
CA SER A 41 14.44 9.16 9.83
C SER A 41 14.02 7.74 9.43
N TYR A 42 14.11 7.40 8.14
CA TYR A 42 13.78 6.07 7.64
C TYR A 42 14.88 5.04 7.96
N GLU A 43 16.15 5.43 7.81
CA GLU A 43 17.30 4.60 8.18
C GLU A 43 17.33 4.29 9.69
N ASP A 44 16.95 5.27 10.53
CA ASP A 44 16.84 5.10 11.99
C ASP A 44 15.79 4.04 12.37
N LEU A 45 14.69 3.96 11.61
CA LEU A 45 13.63 2.97 11.82
C LEU A 45 14.03 1.58 11.30
N TYR A 46 14.67 1.55 10.13
CA TYR A 46 15.12 0.33 9.48
C TYR A 46 16.37 0.60 8.65
N HIS A 47 17.48 -0.06 9.02
CA HIS A 47 18.74 0.09 8.31
C HIS A 47 18.66 -0.61 6.96
N PHE A 48 18.45 0.15 5.89
CA PHE A 48 18.37 -0.36 4.53
C PHE A 48 19.72 -0.28 3.82
N LEU A 49 20.68 0.46 4.37
CA LEU A 49 22.01 0.61 3.84
C LEU A 49 23.01 -0.42 4.39
N PRO A 50 24.08 -0.74 3.65
CA PRO A 50 25.20 -1.51 4.19
C PRO A 50 25.79 -0.84 5.44
N PRO A 51 26.42 -1.59 6.38
CA PRO A 51 26.91 -1.05 7.66
C PRO A 51 27.91 0.12 7.59
N ASN A 52 28.49 0.39 6.42
CA ASN A 52 29.46 1.47 6.19
C ASN A 52 28.92 2.59 5.29
N ALA A 53 27.70 2.45 4.78
CA ALA A 53 27.05 3.47 3.99
C ALA A 53 26.35 4.47 4.91
N LYS A 54 26.24 5.71 4.45
CA LYS A 54 25.61 6.81 5.20
C LYS A 54 24.61 7.51 4.32
N VAL A 55 23.47 7.87 4.90
CA VAL A 55 22.41 8.61 4.21
C VAL A 55 22.91 9.93 3.64
N ALA A 56 23.79 10.63 4.37
CA ALA A 56 24.43 11.88 3.92
C ALA A 56 25.23 11.76 2.61
N ASN A 57 25.58 10.55 2.17
CA ASN A 57 26.27 10.33 0.89
C ASN A 57 25.31 10.18 -0.29
N ILE A 58 24.00 10.04 -0.04
CA ILE A 58 22.96 9.93 -1.04
C ILE A 58 22.57 11.35 -1.46
N LYS A 59 22.71 11.66 -2.75
CA LYS A 59 22.22 12.93 -3.28
C LYS A 59 20.74 12.76 -3.60
N PRO A 60 19.84 13.61 -3.08
CA PRO A 60 18.46 13.58 -3.51
C PRO A 60 18.45 13.93 -5.01
N GLU A 61 17.97 13.00 -5.83
CA GLU A 61 17.73 13.24 -7.24
C GLU A 61 16.62 14.31 -7.30
N GLU A 62 16.90 15.50 -7.84
CA GLU A 62 15.86 16.50 -8.07
C GLU A 62 14.81 15.87 -8.99
N GLN A 63 13.62 15.58 -8.44
CA GLN A 63 12.47 15.15 -9.23
C GLN A 63 12.16 16.25 -10.24
N SER A 64 12.68 16.09 -11.47
CA SER A 64 12.30 16.92 -12.60
C SER A 64 10.80 16.74 -12.78
N LYS A 65 10.07 17.82 -12.48
CA LYS A 65 8.63 17.95 -12.72
C LYS A 65 8.24 17.66 -14.17
#